data_AF-A0A967PTZ8-F1
#
_entry.id   AF-A0A967PTZ8-F1
#
_cell.length_a   1.000
_cell.length_b   1.000
_cell.length_c   1.000
_cell.angle_alpha   90.00
_cell.angle_beta   90.00
_cell.angle_gamma   90.00
#
_symmetry.space_group_name_H-M   'P 1'
#
loop_
_entity.id
_entity.type
_entity.pdbx_description
1 polymer ?
#
loop_
_entity_poly.entity_id
_entity_poly.type
_entity_poly.pdbx_seq_one_letter_code
_entity_poly.pdbx_strand_id
1 'polypeptide(L)'
;MAHLILFHHALGLTDGVESFAQALRREGHEVSVPDLYDGATFATVDEGVAHAEEVGFDHLLAAGTAIADDHPGHAVYGGFSLGGLL
;
A
#
# COMPACT_ATOMS: atom_id res chain seq x y z
N MET A 1 14.33 6.55 -13.37
CA MET A 1 13.07 7.11 -12.86
C MET A 1 11.94 6.16 -13.24
N ALA A 2 11.15 5.74 -12.27
CA ALA A 2 9.93 4.95 -12.47
C ALA A 2 8.84 5.51 -11.56
N HIS A 3 7.58 5.31 -11.93
CA HIS A 3 6.43 5.60 -11.08
C HIS A 3 6.07 4.31 -10.33
N LEU A 4 6.07 4.35 -9.00
CA LEU A 4 5.76 3.19 -8.16
C LEU A 4 4.52 3.47 -7.33
N ILE A 5 3.65 2.46 -7.24
CA ILE A 5 2.57 2.41 -6.26
C ILE A 5 2.91 1.29 -5.30
N LEU A 6 3.13 1.64 -4.03
CA LEU A 6 3.59 0.73 -2.99
C LEU A 6 2.53 0.56 -1.91
N PHE A 7 1.95 -0.64 -1.82
CA PHE A 7 0.90 -0.95 -0.84
C PHE A 7 1.48 -1.49 0.47
N HIS A 8 0.91 -1.04 1.59
CA HIS A 8 1.34 -1.44 2.92
C HIS A 8 0.91 -2.87 3.28
N HIS A 9 1.51 -3.40 4.34
CA HIS A 9 1.11 -4.69 4.92
C HIS A 9 -0.08 -4.53 5.87
N ALA A 10 -0.52 -5.63 6.48
CA ALA A 10 -1.68 -5.68 7.37
C ALA A 10 -1.64 -4.73 8.59
N LEU A 11 -0.52 -4.06 8.92
CA LEU A 11 -0.47 -3.13 10.06
C LEU A 11 -0.82 -1.69 9.67
N GLY A 12 -1.34 -1.45 8.45
CA GLY A 12 -1.57 -0.12 7.92
C GLY A 12 -0.30 0.53 7.33
N LEU A 13 -0.43 1.79 6.92
CA LEU A 13 0.68 2.60 6.42
C LEU A 13 1.60 3.06 7.57
N THR A 14 2.56 2.21 7.93
CA THR A 14 3.51 2.50 9.01
C THR A 14 4.70 3.36 8.58
N ASP A 15 5.39 3.97 9.55
CA ASP A 15 6.67 4.68 9.32
C ASP A 15 7.71 3.82 8.60
N GLY A 16 7.67 2.49 8.78
CA GLY A 16 8.57 1.56 8.09
C GLY A 16 8.31 1.51 6.58
N VAL A 17 7.04 1.48 6.17
CA VAL A 17 6.62 1.52 4.77
C VAL A 17 6.98 2.88 4.15
N GLU A 18 6.69 3.98 4.86
CA GLU A 18 7.02 5.33 4.42
C GLU A 18 8.54 5.53 4.29
N SER A 19 9.33 5.01 5.23
CA SER A 19 10.79 5.06 5.19
C SER A 19 11.36 4.33 3.97
N PHE A 20 10.81 3.16 3.63
CA PHE A 20 11.21 2.43 2.42
C PHE A 20 10.83 3.20 1.14
N ALA A 21 9.62 3.76 1.08
CA ALA A 21 9.21 4.61 -0.04
C ALA A 21 10.13 5.83 -0.18
N GLN A 22 10.52 6.47 0.92
CA GLN A 22 11.49 7.56 0.91
C GLN A 22 12.86 7.13 0.39
N ALA A 23 13.33 5.92 0.68
CA ALA A 23 14.58 5.42 0.12
C ALA A 23 14.53 5.34 -1.41
N LEU A 24 13.43 4.81 -1.97
CA LEU A 24 13.21 4.78 -3.42
C LEU A 24 13.09 6.19 -4.03
N ARG A 25 12.42 7.12 -3.34
CA ARG A 25 12.33 8.52 -3.77
C ARG A 25 13.71 9.18 -3.83
N ARG A 26 14.60 8.89 -2.87
CA ARG A 26 15.99 9.40 -2.86
C ARG A 26 16.81 8.90 -4.05
N GLU A 27 16.51 7.72 -4.58
CA GLU A 27 17.11 7.17 -5.81
C GLU A 27 16.49 7.75 -7.11
N GLY A 28 15.59 8.73 -7.00
CA GLY A 28 15.01 9.43 -8.15
C GLY A 28 13.80 8.72 -8.77
N HIS A 29 13.08 7.93 -7.98
CA HIS A 29 11.77 7.38 -8.36
C HIS A 29 10.62 8.26 -7.84
N GLU A 30 9.49 8.24 -8.54
CA GLU A 30 8.23 8.78 -8.04
C GLU A 30 7.48 7.65 -7.35
N VAL A 31 7.10 7.83 -6.08
CA VAL A 31 6.51 6.74 -5.27
C VAL A 31 5.27 7.24 -4.55
N SER A 32 4.14 6.62 -4.86
CA SER A 32 2.88 6.75 -4.13
C SER A 32 2.75 5.59 -3.14
N VAL A 33 2.26 5.89 -1.94
CA VAL A 33 2.00 4.91 -0.87
C VAL A 33 0.57 5.14 -0.39
N PRO A 34 -0.42 4.54 -1.09
CA PRO A 34 -1.81 4.69 -0.71
C PRO A 34 -2.08 4.04 0.64
N ASP A 35 -2.88 4.70 1.46
CA ASP A 35 -3.36 4.16 2.72
C ASP A 35 -4.74 3.53 2.52
N LEU A 36 -4.81 2.21 2.60
CA LEU A 36 -6.06 1.47 2.43
C LEU A 36 -6.87 1.40 3.72
N TYR A 37 -6.26 1.79 4.84
CA TYR A 37 -6.83 1.71 6.18
C TYR A 37 -7.21 3.09 6.75
N ASP A 38 -7.15 4.14 5.92
CA ASP A 38 -7.55 5.51 6.27
C ASP A 38 -6.88 6.01 7.57
N GLY A 39 -5.57 5.79 7.69
CA GLY A 39 -4.75 6.17 8.84
C GLY A 39 -4.74 5.16 9.99
N ALA A 40 -5.54 4.09 9.93
CA ALA A 40 -5.53 3.06 10.96
C ALA A 40 -4.25 2.22 10.89
N THR A 41 -3.60 2.07 12.04
CA THR A 41 -2.44 1.19 12.22
C THR A 41 -2.65 0.26 13.40
N PHE A 42 -2.00 -0.88 13.37
CA PHE A 42 -2.23 -1.96 14.33
C PHE A 42 -0.92 -2.38 15.02
N ALA A 43 -1.02 -2.72 16.31
CA ALA A 43 0.14 -3.14 17.09
C ALA A 43 0.55 -4.58 16.79
N THR A 44 -0.41 -5.41 16.34
CA THR A 44 -0.20 -6.81 16.03
C THR A 44 -0.71 -7.18 14.64
N VAL A 45 -0.11 -8.22 14.06
CA VAL A 45 -0.53 -8.73 12.75
C VAL A 45 -1.96 -9.26 12.80
N ASP A 46 -2.34 -9.93 13.90
CA ASP A 46 -3.68 -10.50 14.06
C ASP A 46 -4.77 -9.41 14.04
N GLU A 47 -4.57 -8.30 14.76
CA GLU A 47 -5.48 -7.15 14.72
C GLU A 47 -5.60 -6.56 13.31
N GLY A 48 -4.46 -6.43 12.63
CA GLY A 48 -4.41 -5.87 11.29
C GLY A 48 -5.04 -6.75 10.20
N VAL A 49 -4.90 -8.06 10.34
CA VAL A 49 -5.57 -9.04 9.45
C VAL A 49 -7.06 -9.09 9.76
N ALA A 50 -7.46 -9.08 11.04
CA ALA A 50 -8.88 -9.02 11.41
C ALA A 50 -9.56 -7.78 10.83
N HIS A 51 -8.88 -6.63 10.81
CA HIS A 51 -9.38 -5.44 10.15
C HIS A 51 -9.47 -5.62 8.62
N ALA A 52 -8.47 -6.24 7.98
CA ALA A 52 -8.52 -6.55 6.54
C ALA A 52 -9.73 -7.41 6.18
N GLU A 53 -10.04 -8.40 7.02
CA GLU A 53 -11.19 -9.30 6.86
C GLU A 53 -12.52 -8.58 7.09
N GLU A 54 -12.57 -7.65 8.06
CA GLU A 54 -13.73 -6.79 8.33
C GLU A 54 -14.03 -5.86 7.15
N VAL A 55 -13.00 -5.20 6.60
CA VAL A 55 -13.10 -4.35 5.41
C VAL A 55 -13.45 -5.19 4.17
N GLY A 56 -12.90 -6.41 4.10
CA GLY A 56 -13.09 -7.35 3.01
C GLY A 56 -12.04 -7.21 1.91
N PHE A 57 -11.41 -8.32 1.52
CA PHE A 57 -10.36 -8.32 0.50
C PHE A 57 -10.83 -7.80 -0.87
N ASP A 58 -12.07 -8.09 -1.27
CA ASP A 58 -12.63 -7.57 -2.52
C ASP A 58 -12.72 -6.03 -2.51
N HIS A 59 -13.01 -5.44 -1.35
CA HIS A 59 -13.04 -3.99 -1.20
C HIS A 59 -11.63 -3.40 -1.28
N LEU A 60 -10.65 -4.02 -0.62
CA LEU A 60 -9.25 -3.62 -0.68
C LEU A 60 -8.69 -3.71 -2.12
N LEU A 61 -9.01 -4.79 -2.85
CA LEU A 61 -8.66 -4.96 -4.26
C LEU A 61 -9.29 -3.90 -5.15
N ALA A 62 -10.58 -3.60 -4.95
CA ALA A 62 -11.26 -2.56 -5.69
C ALA A 62 -10.65 -1.17 -5.41
N ALA A 63 -10.29 -0.88 -4.16
CA ALA A 63 -9.61 0.36 -3.79
C ALA A 63 -8.23 0.47 -4.47
N GLY A 64 -7.42 -0.59 -4.41
CA GLY A 64 -6.12 -0.64 -5.09
C GLY A 64 -6.23 -0.47 -6.61
N THR A 65 -7.24 -1.08 -7.22
CA THR A 65 -7.52 -0.95 -8.66
C THR A 65 -7.91 0.49 -9.03
N ALA A 66 -8.79 1.12 -8.24
CA ALA A 66 -9.18 2.51 -8.48
C ALA A 66 -7.98 3.48 -8.40
N ILE A 67 -7.09 3.26 -7.43
CA ILE A 67 -5.84 4.02 -7.31
C ILE A 67 -4.94 3.80 -8.53
N ALA A 68 -4.85 2.57 -9.02
CA ALA A 68 -4.07 2.24 -10.21
C ALA A 68 -4.61 2.95 -11.47
N ASP A 69 -5.94 3.00 -11.63
CA ASP A 69 -6.62 3.64 -12.76
C ASP A 69 -6.41 5.17 -12.78
N ASP A 70 -6.30 5.80 -11.61
CA ASP A 70 -6.03 7.25 -11.47
C ASP A 70 -4.58 7.64 -11.86
N HIS A 71 -3.70 6.66 -12.04
CA HIS A 71 -2.31 6.86 -12.48
C HIS A 71 -2.06 6.26 -13.88
N PRO A 72 -2.63 6.85 -14.96
CA PRO A 72 -2.48 6.34 -16.32
C PRO A 72 -1.01 6.40 -16.78
N GLY A 73 -0.32 5.26 -16.78
CA GLY A 73 1.08 5.14 -17.21
C GLY A 73 1.72 3.78 -16.93
N HIS A 74 3.03 3.66 -17.22
CA HIS A 74 3.84 2.48 -16.88
C HIS A 74 4.23 2.49 -15.39
N ALA A 75 3.26 2.29 -14.50
CA ALA A 75 3.52 2.16 -13.07
C ALA A 75 4.09 0.77 -12.74
N VAL A 76 5.01 0.72 -11.77
CA VAL A 76 5.48 -0.50 -11.14
C VAL A 76 4.74 -0.66 -9.81
N TYR A 77 4.00 -1.75 -9.68
CA TYR A 77 3.26 -2.07 -8.47
C TYR A 77 4.15 -2.89 -7.53
N GLY A 78 4.09 -2.58 -6.25
CA GLY A 78 4.75 -3.34 -5.20
C GLY A 78 3.90 -3.36 -3.94
N GLY A 79 4.10 -4.37 -3.11
CA GLY A 79 3.37 -4.46 -1.86
C GLY A 79 4.07 -5.34 -0.84
N PHE A 80 3.82 -5.05 0.44
CA PHE A 80 4.33 -5.86 1.54
C PHE A 80 3.25 -6.80 2.05
N SER A 81 3.53 -8.10 2.10
CA SER A 81 2.61 -9.10 2.67
C SER A 81 1.22 -8.98 2.03
N LEU A 82 0.20 -8.56 2.81
CA LEU A 82 -1.16 -8.27 2.34
C LEU A 82 -1.19 -7.37 1.10
N GLY A 83 -0.38 -6.30 1.08
CA GLY A 83 -0.33 -5.36 -0.05
C GLY A 83 0.16 -6.00 -1.34
N GLY A 84 0.79 -7.17 -1.31
CA GLY A 84 1.20 -7.90 -2.52
C GLY A 84 0.07 -8.60 -3.27
N LEU A 85 -1.16 -8.58 -2.72
CA LEU A 85 -2.37 -9.03 -3.44
C LEU A 85 -2.87 -7.98 -4.45
N LEU A 86 -2.41 -6.74 -4.33
CA LEU A 86 -2.82 -5.56 -5.11
C LEU A 86 -1.84 -5.30 -6.25
#